data_AF-A0A9P7FVU4-F1
#
_entry.id   AF-A0A9P7FVU4-F1
#
_cell.length_a   1.000
_cell.length_b   1.000
_cell.length_c   1.000
_cell.angle_alpha   90.00
_cell.angle_beta   90.00
_cell.angle_gamma   90.00
#
_symmetry.space_group_name_H-M   'P 1'
#
loop_
_entity.id
_entity.type
_entity.pdbx_description
1 polymer ?
#
loop_
_entity_poly.entity_id
_entity_poly.type
_entity_poly.pdbx_seq_one_letter_code
_entity_poly.pdbx_strand_id
1 'polypeptide(L)'
;MGAIHAIEDYNEDKLPAYSPMPWSLKEIRAAIPAHLFVRHTLKGLTYLARDLLLAATAWSLATYIDPFFKDPSNKQLLTPLGAEVARWASWGV
;
A
#
# COMPACT_ATOMS: atom_id res chain seq x y z
N MET A 1 30.97 -10.75 -44.75
CA MET A 1 29.54 -10.86 -45.11
C MET A 1 28.73 -10.77 -43.83
N GLY A 2 28.21 -9.58 -43.50
CA GLY A 2 27.40 -9.37 -42.30
C GLY A 2 25.96 -9.78 -42.57
N ALA A 3 25.37 -10.58 -41.68
CA ALA A 3 23.97 -10.99 -41.78
C ALA A 3 23.06 -9.78 -41.51
N ILE A 4 22.17 -9.50 -42.46
CA ILE A 4 21.10 -8.52 -42.33
C ILE A 4 20.05 -9.14 -41.39
N HIS A 5 19.88 -8.58 -40.20
CA HIS A 5 18.77 -8.94 -39.33
C HIS A 5 17.47 -8.42 -39.97
N ALA A 6 16.66 -9.33 -40.49
CA ALA A 6 15.29 -9.03 -40.89
C ALA A 6 14.50 -8.61 -39.63
N ILE A 7 13.75 -7.51 -39.73
CA ILE A 7 12.80 -7.12 -38.71
C ILE A 7 11.61 -8.08 -38.87
N GLU A 8 11.53 -9.11 -38.02
CA GLU A 8 10.33 -9.93 -37.94
C GLU A 8 9.19 -9.09 -37.36
N ASP A 9 8.07 -9.06 -38.08
CA ASP A 9 6.83 -8.44 -37.64
C ASP A 9 6.32 -9.19 -36.40
N TYR A 10 6.21 -8.50 -35.27
CA TYR A 10 5.84 -9.09 -33.98
C TYR A 10 4.42 -9.68 -34.05
N ASN A 11 4.26 -10.95 -33.67
CA ASN A 11 2.99 -11.66 -33.73
C ASN A 11 2.79 -12.50 -32.45
N GLU A 12 1.74 -12.18 -31.68
CA GLU A 12 1.42 -12.83 -30.40
C GLU A 12 1.04 -14.31 -30.56
N ASP A 13 0.39 -14.69 -31.66
CA ASP A 13 -0.06 -16.07 -31.93
C ASP A 13 1.10 -17.02 -32.28
N LYS A 14 2.27 -16.45 -32.64
CA LYS A 14 3.49 -17.21 -32.95
C LYS A 14 4.41 -17.40 -31.73
N LEU A 15 4.02 -16.93 -30.55
CA LEU A 15 4.82 -17.09 -29.36
C LEU A 15 4.88 -18.58 -28.95
N PRO A 16 6.05 -19.09 -28.55
CA PRO A 16 6.16 -20.47 -28.09
C PRO A 16 5.31 -20.68 -26.84
N ALA A 17 4.71 -21.86 -26.72
CA ALA A 17 4.01 -22.25 -25.51
C ALA A 17 4.96 -22.19 -24.30
N TYR A 18 4.50 -21.61 -23.20
CA TYR A 18 5.30 -21.50 -21.98
C TYR A 18 5.75 -22.89 -21.51
N SER A 19 7.06 -23.05 -21.33
CA SER A 19 7.66 -24.21 -20.68
C SER A 19 8.30 -23.74 -19.38
N PRO A 20 7.97 -24.33 -18.22
CA PRO A 20 8.60 -23.95 -16.97
C PRO A 20 10.10 -24.25 -17.04
N MET A 21 10.90 -23.32 -16.51
CA MET A 21 12.34 -23.53 -16.40
C MET A 21 12.63 -24.75 -15.51
N PRO A 22 13.65 -25.57 -15.85
CA PRO A 22 13.97 -26.80 -15.11
C PRO A 22 14.67 -26.53 -13.75
N TRP A 23 14.95 -25.27 -13.43
CA TRP A 23 15.71 -24.90 -12.24
C TRP A 23 14.85 -24.82 -10.99
N SER A 24 15.43 -25.24 -9.88
CA SER A 24 14.91 -24.99 -8.55
C SER A 24 15.12 -23.54 -8.14
N LEU A 25 14.25 -23.01 -7.26
CA LEU A 25 14.42 -21.68 -6.67
C LEU A 25 15.76 -21.51 -5.94
N LYS A 26 16.33 -22.61 -5.43
CA LYS A 26 17.64 -22.60 -4.77
C LYS A 26 18.76 -22.32 -5.76
N GLU A 27 18.74 -22.94 -6.94
CA GLU A 27 19.75 -22.73 -7.99
C GLU A 27 19.68 -21.30 -8.53
N ILE A 28 18.46 -20.80 -8.75
CA ILE A 28 18.24 -19.41 -9.17
C ILE A 28 18.82 -18.44 -8.13
N ARG A 29 18.55 -18.66 -6.83
CA ARG A 29 19.10 -17.83 -5.76
C ARG A 29 20.62 -17.89 -5.67
N ALA A 30 21.22 -19.06 -5.90
CA ALA A 30 22.68 -19.23 -5.84
C ALA A 30 23.40 -18.53 -7.00
N ALA A 31 22.76 -18.41 -8.17
CA ALA A 31 23.30 -17.70 -9.33
C ALA A 31 23.27 -16.16 -9.18
N ILE A 32 22.40 -15.62 -8.30
CA ILE A 32 22.27 -14.18 -8.09
C ILE A 32 23.32 -13.70 -7.06
N PRO A 33 24.12 -12.66 -7.38
CA PRO A 33 25.12 -12.11 -6.46
C PRO A 33 24.54 -11.70 -5.09
N ALA A 34 25.24 -12.04 -4.01
CA ALA A 34 24.80 -11.77 -2.63
C ALA A 34 24.55 -10.28 -2.33
N HIS A 35 25.31 -9.39 -2.97
CA HIS A 35 25.18 -7.93 -2.79
C HIS A 35 23.88 -7.36 -3.40
N LEU A 36 23.10 -8.15 -4.15
CA LEU A 36 21.78 -7.75 -4.64
C LEU A 36 20.67 -8.06 -3.62
N PHE A 37 20.95 -8.91 -2.63
CA PHE A 37 20.04 -9.26 -1.55
C PHE A 37 20.24 -8.37 -0.31
N VAL A 38 20.44 -7.07 -0.51
CA VAL A 38 20.59 -6.12 0.60
C VAL A 38 19.23 -5.86 1.23
N ARG A 39 19.09 -6.26 2.49
CA ARG A 39 17.88 -6.01 3.27
C ARG A 39 17.96 -4.63 3.92
N HIS A 40 17.09 -3.73 3.52
CA HIS A 40 16.93 -2.44 4.19
C HIS A 40 15.89 -2.54 5.33
N THR A 41 16.27 -3.23 6.40
CA THR A 41 15.40 -3.44 7.58
C THR A 41 14.99 -2.13 8.23
N LEU A 42 15.91 -1.16 8.31
CA LEU A 42 15.63 0.18 8.84
C LEU A 42 14.54 0.88 8.03
N LYS A 43 14.61 0.82 6.69
CA LYS A 43 13.59 1.42 5.83
C LYS A 43 12.22 0.78 6.05
N GLY A 44 12.18 -0.56 6.14
CA GLY A 44 10.96 -1.28 6.50
C GLY A 44 10.40 -0.86 7.87
N LEU A 45 11.27 -0.75 8.87
CA LEU A 45 10.89 -0.34 10.23
C LEU A 45 10.38 1.10 10.27
N THR A 46 10.95 2.02 9.48
CA THR A 46 10.45 3.40 9.40
C THR A 46 9.05 3.48 8.83
N TYR A 47 8.72 2.65 7.83
CA TYR A 47 7.36 2.59 7.30
C TYR A 47 6.39 2.00 8.33
N LEU A 48 6.78 0.91 9.00
CA LEU A 48 5.97 0.31 10.06
C LEU A 48 5.70 1.31 11.20
N ALA A 49 6.74 2.03 11.66
CA ALA A 49 6.59 3.03 12.70
C ALA A 49 5.64 4.16 12.28
N ARG A 50 5.76 4.64 11.03
CA ARG A 50 4.82 5.63 10.47
C ARG A 50 3.39 5.11 10.49
N ASP A 51 3.15 3.88 10.06
CA ASP A 51 1.81 3.30 9.99
C ASP A 51 1.19 3.17 11.39
N LEU A 52 1.98 2.72 12.37
CA LEU A 52 1.56 2.66 13.77
C LEU A 52 1.25 4.04 14.35
N LEU A 53 2.06 5.06 14.03
CA LEU A 53 1.82 6.44 14.48
C LEU A 53 0.54 7.02 13.86
N LEU A 54 0.30 6.78 12.57
CA LEU A 54 -0.93 7.23 11.90
C LEU A 54 -2.15 6.50 12.48
N ALA A 55 -2.07 5.19 12.69
CA ALA A 55 -3.14 4.41 13.31
C ALA A 55 -3.43 4.89 14.74
N ALA A 56 -2.41 5.10 15.57
CA ALA A 56 -2.56 5.60 16.92
C ALA A 56 -3.17 7.01 16.95
N THR A 57 -2.75 7.87 16.01
CA THR A 57 -3.29 9.23 15.88
C THR A 57 -4.76 9.20 15.46
N ALA A 58 -5.11 8.40 14.44
CA ALA A 58 -6.49 8.22 13.99
C ALA A 58 -7.38 7.67 15.12
N TRP A 59 -6.89 6.66 15.85
CA TRP A 59 -7.59 6.11 17.01
C TRP A 59 -7.78 7.15 18.11
N SER A 60 -6.73 7.92 18.42
CA SER A 60 -6.83 8.99 19.41
C SER A 60 -7.78 10.09 18.98
N LEU A 61 -7.86 10.44 17.70
CA LEU A 61 -8.84 11.41 17.21
C LEU A 61 -10.26 10.86 17.32
N ALA A 62 -10.45 9.56 17.04
CA ALA A 62 -11.74 8.90 17.18
C ALA A 62 -12.30 8.98 18.60
N THR A 63 -11.46 8.89 19.64
CA THR A 63 -11.93 9.02 21.03
C THR A 63 -12.42 10.44 21.37
N TYR A 64 -12.00 11.46 20.62
CA TYR A 64 -12.47 12.84 20.80
C TYR A 64 -13.75 13.17 20.01
N ILE A 65 -14.14 12.36 19.02
CA ILE A 65 -15.35 12.57 18.22
C ILE A 65 -16.58 12.68 19.14
N ASP A 66 -16.80 11.68 20.00
CA ASP A 66 -18.00 11.66 20.83
C ASP A 66 -18.08 12.79 21.86
N PRO A 67 -17.02 13.10 22.64
CA PRO A 67 -17.03 14.26 23.54
C PRO A 67 -17.27 15.59 22.82
N PHE A 68 -16.68 15.78 21.65
CA PHE A 68 -16.79 17.04 20.89
C PHE A 68 -18.22 17.31 20.43
N PHE A 69 -18.92 16.32 19.87
CA PHE A 69 -20.30 16.50 19.40
C PHE A 69 -21.35 16.42 20.52
N LYS A 70 -20.98 15.89 21.71
CA LYS A 70 -21.87 15.84 22.88
C LYS A 70 -21.86 17.13 23.72
N ASP A 71 -20.83 17.95 23.61
CA ASP A 71 -20.70 19.23 24.33
C ASP A 71 -21.89 20.17 24.03
N PRO A 72 -22.61 20.66 25.05
CA PRO A 72 -23.72 21.60 24.89
C PRO A 72 -23.37 22.86 24.08
N SER A 73 -22.13 23.35 24.21
CA SER A 73 -21.66 24.55 23.53
C SER A 73 -21.60 24.33 22.02
N ASN A 74 -21.14 23.15 21.60
CA ASN A 74 -21.02 22.79 20.19
C ASN A 74 -22.39 22.45 19.57
N LYS A 75 -23.30 21.85 20.36
CA LYS A 75 -24.69 21.62 19.93
C LYS A 75 -25.47 22.90 19.69
N GLN A 76 -25.18 23.95 20.45
CA GLN A 76 -25.81 25.25 20.24
C GLN A 76 -25.33 25.91 18.94
N LEU A 77 -24.06 25.70 18.58
CA LEU A 77 -23.45 26.26 17.37
C LEU A 77 -23.85 25.50 16.09
N LEU A 78 -23.93 24.17 16.16
CA LEU A 78 -24.23 23.30 15.00
C LEU A 78 -25.70 22.88 14.88
N THR A 79 -26.55 23.28 15.83
CA THR A 79 -27.89 22.73 16.08
C THR A 79 -27.86 21.22 16.47
N PRO A 80 -28.83 20.71 17.24
CA PRO A 80 -28.81 19.31 17.69
C PRO A 80 -28.79 18.29 16.56
N LEU A 81 -29.52 18.56 15.46
CA LEU A 81 -29.57 17.66 14.31
C LEU A 81 -28.27 17.69 13.50
N GLY A 82 -27.70 18.89 13.30
CA GLY A 82 -26.43 19.07 12.60
C GLY A 82 -25.26 18.41 13.33
N ALA A 83 -25.24 18.50 14.67
CA ALA A 83 -24.23 17.84 15.49
C ALA A 83 -24.26 16.30 15.36
N GLU A 84 -25.46 15.68 15.31
CA GLU A 84 -25.57 14.24 15.12
C GLU A 84 -25.14 13.81 13.71
N VAL A 85 -25.57 14.51 12.66
CA VAL A 85 -25.13 14.22 11.28
C VAL A 85 -23.62 14.34 11.14
N ALA A 86 -23.01 15.38 11.72
CA ALA A 86 -21.56 15.56 11.72
C ALA A 86 -20.81 14.48 12.52
N ARG A 87 -21.38 14.01 13.64
CA ARG A 87 -20.84 12.88 14.40
C ARG A 87 -20.83 11.60 13.57
N TRP A 88 -21.95 11.27 12.93
CA TRP A 88 -22.06 10.09 12.05
C TRP A 88 -21.13 10.20 10.83
N ALA A 89 -21.00 11.39 10.23
CA ALA A 89 -20.06 11.63 9.14
C ALA A 89 -18.60 11.44 9.59
N SER A 90 -18.25 11.87 10.81
CA SER A 90 -16.90 11.71 11.37
C SER A 90 -16.52 10.25 11.63
N TRP A 91 -17.50 9.37 11.87
CA TRP A 91 -17.30 7.92 11.99
C TRP A 91 -17.40 7.17 10.66
N GLY A 92 -17.97 7.78 9.61
CA GLY A 92 -18.21 7.16 8.31
C GLY A 92 -17.07 7.31 7.30
N VAL A 93 -16.00 8.01 7.67
CA VAL A 93 -14.72 8.12 6.93
C VAL A 93 -13.78 7.03 7.41
#